data_AF-A0A1G5QH05-F1
#
_entry.id   AF-A0A1G5QH05-F1
#
_cell.length_a   1.000
_cell.length_b   1.000
_cell.length_c   1.000
_cell.angle_alpha   90.00
_cell.angle_beta   90.00
_cell.angle_gamma   90.00
#
_symmetry.space_group_name_H-M   'P 1'
#
loop_
_entity.id
_entity.type
_entity.pdbx_description
1 polymer ?
#
loop_
_entity_poly.entity_id
_entity_poly.type
_entity_poly.pdbx_seq_one_letter_code
_entity_poly.pdbx_strand_id
1 'polypeptide(L)'
;MRRYISTHLAQFGDAPIDGLLSDSIEAGLQNITDQLHHRFFDRRGYDMIPWMLSVAGFLVEDPASTDLFLADFRRTIAEVFAESYYGTLSEEAHKRGAIYYAEALEDRRPQLGDDLAMRSHADVPMGAMWTFSPEGGPAPTYVADLKGASSVAHVYGRSHTGAEAFTSGRNPWSDSPKSLKHVADLQLTLGVTRFCLHTSPHQPSQVPPPGIALAPSLGQSFTRNETWASSARPWVDYLARCSHLLSLGRPAVDIAYFIGEEAPVTALFGNTFNHDVPVDYDYDYIGPDALGTVLDVQEGELRAGTSRYKLLYLGGACHRMSTGALRAILRLVEQGAVVVGQRPTALRSLADDPHEHQRLCEAIWGSWNSGQVYATADLASVLRDHFPPRVIIGDPRVRRIARWLGDDQPLLFIANPANEELRTTVTLPDSDGTFVAWNPVTLEQHALTPAEGGEGFDVWLPPYGSLFILTGEAGPRPEKEWLAEVSGEWTLTIPGSDPVQLAHAAFWTDPGIGAVDFSGTATYEVDFQLHGPELPHAIQFAEVSDVAQVNINGEESGILWTAPYRVSTNALKPGMNRIRISVTNPWRNRLIAEARSSTGTLFPPMTAVFNNEAGILPAGLLGPLHLVYGDRP
;
A
#
# COMPACT_ATOMS: atom_id res chain seq x y z
N MET A 1 19.66 -8.51 23.14
CA MET A 1 18.56 -9.11 22.35
C MET A 1 18.27 -10.57 22.68
N ARG A 2 19.14 -11.54 22.39
CA ARG A 2 18.84 -12.99 22.54
C ARG A 2 18.28 -13.41 23.92
N ARG A 3 18.81 -12.84 25.01
CA ARG A 3 18.28 -13.07 26.37
C ARG A 3 16.82 -12.63 26.49
N TYR A 4 16.48 -11.45 25.96
CA TYR A 4 15.12 -10.91 25.99
C TYR A 4 14.14 -11.85 25.25
N ILE A 5 14.47 -12.24 24.02
CA ILE A 5 13.68 -13.17 23.22
C ILE A 5 13.49 -14.49 23.97
N SER A 6 14.59 -15.09 24.44
CA SER A 6 14.54 -16.38 25.15
C SER A 6 13.65 -16.31 26.40
N THR A 7 13.74 -15.22 27.18
CA THR A 7 12.94 -15.04 28.39
C THR A 7 11.45 -14.87 28.09
N HIS A 8 11.06 -14.12 27.05
CA HIS A 8 9.66 -13.87 26.75
C HIS A 8 9.02 -15.04 26.02
N LEU A 9 9.73 -15.67 25.08
CA LEU A 9 9.23 -16.84 24.37
C LEU A 9 9.03 -18.04 25.31
N ALA A 10 9.84 -18.17 26.37
CA ALA A 10 9.65 -19.21 27.38
C ALA A 10 8.28 -19.17 28.08
N GLN A 11 7.57 -18.04 28.05
CA GLN A 11 6.22 -17.91 28.62
C GLN A 11 5.16 -18.67 27.81
N PHE A 12 5.44 -18.98 26.54
CA PHE A 12 4.52 -19.69 25.64
C PHE A 12 4.77 -21.20 25.62
N GLY A 13 5.78 -21.70 26.34
CA GLY A 13 6.11 -23.13 26.39
C GLY A 13 6.40 -23.70 24.99
N ASP A 14 5.77 -24.82 24.67
CA ASP A 14 5.91 -25.51 23.37
C ASP A 14 4.87 -25.03 22.33
N ALA A 15 4.14 -23.94 22.59
CA ALA A 15 3.17 -23.42 21.62
C ALA A 15 3.91 -22.97 20.33
N PRO A 16 3.43 -23.39 19.14
CA PRO A 16 4.05 -22.96 17.89
C PRO A 16 3.88 -21.44 17.73
N ILE A 17 4.98 -20.78 17.38
CA ILE A 17 5.01 -19.36 17.05
C ILE A 17 5.52 -19.26 15.63
N ASP A 18 4.61 -18.95 14.70
CA ASP A 18 4.91 -18.96 13.26
C ASP A 18 5.58 -17.66 12.78
N GLY A 19 5.63 -16.62 13.62
CA GLY A 19 6.28 -15.37 13.25
C GLY A 19 6.72 -14.49 14.41
N LEU A 20 7.76 -13.70 14.15
CA LEU A 20 8.19 -12.58 15.00
C LEU A 20 8.02 -11.29 14.20
N LEU A 21 7.52 -10.24 14.85
CA LEU A 21 7.40 -8.90 14.28
C LEU A 21 8.34 -7.96 15.03
N SER A 22 9.14 -7.20 14.29
CA SER A 22 9.70 -5.94 14.76
C SER A 22 8.81 -4.81 14.26
N ASP A 23 8.16 -4.15 15.20
CA ASP A 23 7.39 -2.92 15.00
C ASP A 23 8.31 -1.78 14.55
N SER A 24 7.72 -0.67 14.09
CA SER A 24 8.45 0.57 13.87
C SER A 24 9.15 1.04 15.16
N ILE A 25 10.32 1.69 15.01
CA ILE A 25 11.20 1.97 16.15
C ILE A 25 11.32 3.45 16.53
N GLU A 26 10.84 3.76 17.74
CA GLU A 26 10.97 5.07 18.40
C GLU A 26 11.66 4.96 19.77
N ALA A 27 12.68 4.10 19.87
CA ALA A 27 13.34 3.78 21.15
C ALA A 27 14.32 4.86 21.67
N GLY A 28 14.38 6.03 21.01
CA GLY A 28 15.25 7.15 21.37
C GLY A 28 16.67 7.05 20.80
N LEU A 29 17.42 8.16 20.96
CA LEU A 29 18.71 8.35 20.29
C LEU A 29 19.85 7.67 21.06
N GLN A 30 20.30 6.51 20.59
CA GLN A 30 21.44 5.78 21.14
C GLN A 30 22.67 5.96 20.26
N ASN A 31 23.84 6.22 20.86
CA ASN A 31 25.08 6.50 20.11
C ASN A 31 26.33 5.79 20.66
N ILE A 32 26.18 4.82 21.57
CA ILE A 32 27.30 4.10 22.16
C ILE A 32 26.94 2.64 22.43
N THR A 33 27.91 1.74 22.28
CA THR A 33 27.85 0.34 22.73
C THR A 33 29.25 -0.14 23.04
N ASP A 34 29.41 -1.15 23.91
CA ASP A 34 30.73 -1.62 24.39
C ASP A 34 31.68 -1.99 23.24
N GLN A 35 31.13 -2.53 22.15
CA GLN A 35 31.90 -2.99 20.98
C GLN A 35 32.01 -1.94 19.87
N LEU A 36 31.56 -0.69 20.09
CA LEU A 36 31.50 0.31 19.02
C LEU A 36 32.87 0.61 18.42
N HIS A 37 33.92 0.69 19.25
CA HIS A 37 35.30 0.95 18.80
C HIS A 37 35.79 -0.10 17.80
N HIS A 38 35.62 -1.39 18.11
CA HIS A 38 36.01 -2.49 17.25
C HIS A 38 35.18 -2.51 15.97
N ARG A 39 33.85 -2.39 16.10
CA ARG A 39 32.93 -2.38 14.95
C ARG A 39 33.19 -1.20 14.03
N PHE A 40 33.56 -0.04 14.56
CA PHE A 40 33.96 1.13 13.78
C PHE A 40 35.25 0.86 13.02
N PHE A 41 36.29 0.38 13.70
CA PHE A 41 37.58 0.11 13.09
C PHE A 41 37.46 -0.89 11.93
N ASP A 42 36.72 -1.99 12.13
CA ASP A 42 36.47 -3.02 11.10
C ASP A 42 35.83 -2.44 9.83
N ARG A 43 34.98 -1.43 10.00
CA ARG A 43 34.12 -0.88 8.95
C ARG A 43 34.70 0.32 8.25
N ARG A 44 35.41 1.17 9.00
CA ARG A 44 35.90 2.47 8.54
C ARG A 44 37.42 2.46 8.31
N GLY A 45 38.14 1.49 8.89
CA GLY A 45 39.57 1.29 8.65
C GLY A 45 40.49 2.22 9.44
N TYR A 46 39.97 2.95 10.43
CA TYR A 46 40.77 3.80 11.31
C TYR A 46 40.21 3.84 12.73
N ASP A 47 41.03 4.27 13.69
CA ASP A 47 40.65 4.36 15.10
C ASP A 47 39.78 5.60 15.37
N MET A 48 38.60 5.39 15.96
CA MET A 48 37.70 6.48 16.34
C MET A 48 38.13 7.22 17.60
N ILE A 49 38.96 6.62 18.47
CA ILE A 49 39.27 7.17 19.80
C ILE A 49 39.86 8.59 19.75
N PRO A 50 40.81 8.93 18.86
CA PRO A 50 41.33 10.29 18.74
C PRO A 50 40.27 11.35 18.40
N TRP A 51 39.17 10.93 17.77
CA TRP A 51 38.12 11.81 17.26
C TRP A 51 36.93 11.97 18.21
N MET A 52 36.84 11.16 19.27
CA MET A 52 35.66 11.08 20.13
C MET A 52 35.28 12.40 20.84
N LEU A 53 36.22 13.33 21.01
CA LEU A 53 35.91 14.68 21.54
C LEU A 53 34.90 15.43 20.65
N SER A 54 34.84 15.13 19.35
CA SER A 54 33.84 15.71 18.45
C SER A 54 32.41 15.32 18.77
N VAL A 55 32.18 14.13 19.34
CA VAL A 55 30.84 13.70 19.77
C VAL A 55 30.33 14.57 20.95
N ALA A 56 31.24 15.19 21.70
CA ALA A 56 30.92 16.17 22.74
C ALA A 56 30.92 17.62 22.24
N GLY A 57 31.09 17.86 20.93
CA GLY A 57 31.02 19.18 20.30
C GLY A 57 32.36 19.90 20.14
N PHE A 58 33.50 19.25 20.39
CA PHE A 58 34.82 19.85 20.18
C PHE A 58 35.34 19.59 18.76
N LEU A 59 35.97 20.60 18.14
CA LEU A 59 36.66 20.40 16.87
C LEU A 59 37.92 19.57 17.08
N VAL A 60 38.09 18.54 16.26
CA VAL A 60 39.32 17.76 16.14
C VAL A 60 39.88 18.01 14.74
N GLU A 61 41.14 18.46 14.68
CA GLU A 61 41.79 18.97 13.47
C GLU A 61 41.11 20.22 12.89
N ASP A 62 40.04 20.05 12.12
CA ASP A 62 39.29 21.12 11.47
C ASP A 62 37.80 20.75 11.29
N PRO A 63 36.91 21.71 10.94
CA PRO A 63 35.49 21.44 10.80
C PRO A 63 35.15 20.37 9.76
N ALA A 64 35.81 20.32 8.62
CA ALA A 64 35.49 19.37 7.56
C ALA A 64 35.87 17.94 7.98
N SER A 65 37.06 17.76 8.57
CA SER A 65 37.51 16.47 9.07
C SER A 65 36.64 15.98 10.25
N THR A 66 36.28 16.89 11.16
CA THR A 66 35.33 16.61 12.25
C THR A 66 33.96 16.15 11.72
N ASP A 67 33.41 16.86 10.74
CA ASP A 67 32.11 16.52 10.16
C ASP A 67 32.14 15.15 9.47
N LEU A 68 33.21 14.84 8.73
CA LEU A 68 33.42 13.54 8.08
C LEU A 68 33.53 12.40 9.09
N PHE A 69 34.26 12.60 10.20
CA PHE A 69 34.29 11.63 11.29
C PHE A 69 32.88 11.41 11.89
N LEU A 70 32.16 12.48 12.21
CA LEU A 70 30.81 12.36 12.77
C LEU A 70 29.86 11.65 11.80
N ALA A 71 30.08 11.83 10.50
CA ALA A 71 29.40 11.12 9.44
C ALA A 71 29.67 9.60 9.47
N ASP A 72 30.93 9.19 9.62
CA ASP A 72 31.34 7.78 9.77
C ASP A 72 30.83 7.18 11.07
N PHE A 73 30.82 7.96 12.14
CA PHE A 73 30.29 7.56 13.45
C PHE A 73 28.80 7.24 13.36
N ARG A 74 28.00 8.15 12.78
CA ARG A 74 26.55 7.91 12.57
C ARG A 74 26.29 6.72 11.65
N ARG A 75 27.06 6.57 10.58
CA ARG A 75 26.94 5.43 9.64
C ARG A 75 27.26 4.11 10.34
N THR A 76 28.31 4.07 11.15
CA THR A 76 28.67 2.87 11.93
C THR A 76 27.55 2.50 12.91
N ILE A 77 26.94 3.46 13.60
CA ILE A 77 25.79 3.20 14.49
C ILE A 77 24.62 2.58 13.70
N ALA A 78 24.28 3.14 12.54
CA ALA A 78 23.19 2.62 11.70
C ALA A 78 23.45 1.18 11.23
N GLU A 79 24.66 0.89 10.72
CA GLU A 79 25.06 -0.44 10.26
C GLU A 79 25.10 -1.47 11.41
N VAL A 80 25.66 -1.08 12.56
CA VAL A 80 25.70 -1.95 13.76
C VAL A 80 24.30 -2.22 14.28
N PHE A 81 23.39 -1.23 14.21
CA PHE A 81 22.01 -1.39 14.62
C PHE A 81 21.26 -2.37 13.72
N ALA A 82 21.36 -2.24 12.39
CA ALA A 82 20.77 -3.17 11.43
C ALA A 82 21.24 -4.62 11.68
N GLU A 83 22.56 -4.85 11.80
CA GLU A 83 23.12 -6.19 12.04
C GLU A 83 22.71 -6.75 13.42
N SER A 84 22.91 -5.96 14.48
CA SER A 84 22.82 -6.46 15.85
C SER A 84 21.39 -6.56 16.38
N TYR A 85 20.46 -5.78 15.82
CA TYR A 85 19.04 -5.83 16.17
C TYR A 85 18.28 -6.71 15.17
N TYR A 86 18.14 -6.26 13.91
CA TYR A 86 17.34 -6.93 12.89
C TYR A 86 17.95 -8.26 12.46
N GLY A 87 19.25 -8.29 12.20
CA GLY A 87 19.96 -9.53 11.86
C GLY A 87 19.86 -10.59 12.96
N THR A 88 20.02 -10.19 14.23
CA THR A 88 19.87 -11.12 15.36
C THR A 88 18.44 -11.63 15.54
N LEU A 89 17.43 -10.79 15.32
CA LEU A 89 16.01 -11.19 15.41
C LEU A 89 15.65 -12.18 14.29
N SER A 90 16.10 -11.91 13.07
CA SER A 90 15.97 -12.82 11.93
C SER A 90 16.56 -14.20 12.23
N GLU A 91 17.81 -14.26 12.69
CA GLU A 91 18.44 -15.53 13.08
C GLU A 91 17.67 -16.29 14.18
N GLU A 92 17.14 -15.57 15.17
CA GLU A 92 16.38 -16.20 16.25
C GLU A 92 14.99 -16.68 15.79
N ALA A 93 14.36 -16.00 14.82
CA ALA A 93 13.14 -16.47 14.17
C ALA A 93 13.41 -17.77 13.39
N HIS A 94 14.44 -17.78 12.55
CA HIS A 94 14.78 -18.94 11.71
C HIS A 94 15.20 -20.18 12.50
N LYS A 95 15.92 -20.03 13.62
CA LYS A 95 16.22 -21.14 14.55
C LYS A 95 14.96 -21.85 15.07
N ARG A 96 13.81 -21.19 15.02
CA ARG A 96 12.51 -21.69 15.50
C ARG A 96 11.55 -22.04 14.36
N GLY A 97 11.97 -21.90 13.10
CA GLY A 97 11.11 -22.08 11.95
C GLY A 97 10.05 -20.99 11.78
N ALA A 98 10.22 -19.83 12.44
CA ALA A 98 9.30 -18.70 12.38
C ALA A 98 9.68 -17.72 11.26
N ILE A 99 8.69 -17.06 10.68
CA ILE A 99 8.83 -15.98 9.71
C ILE A 99 9.20 -14.68 10.44
N TYR A 100 10.19 -13.94 9.95
CA TYR A 100 10.50 -12.62 10.48
C TYR A 100 9.86 -11.50 9.66
N TYR A 101 8.93 -10.78 10.28
CA TYR A 101 8.36 -9.53 9.78
C TYR A 101 9.13 -8.36 10.41
N ALA A 102 9.52 -7.38 9.59
CA ALA A 102 10.22 -6.21 10.12
C ALA A 102 9.75 -4.93 9.43
N GLU A 103 9.25 -4.02 10.25
CA GLU A 103 9.17 -2.61 9.93
C GLU A 103 10.51 -1.92 10.15
N ALA A 104 10.56 -0.60 9.96
CA ALA A 104 11.75 0.19 10.14
C ALA A 104 11.47 1.50 10.89
N LEU A 105 11.57 2.63 10.20
CA LEU A 105 11.52 3.97 10.80
C LEU A 105 10.14 4.64 10.68
N GLU A 106 9.32 4.22 9.71
CA GLU A 106 7.95 4.70 9.45
C GLU A 106 7.79 6.22 9.24
N ASP A 107 7.86 7.03 10.31
CA ASP A 107 7.63 8.48 10.31
C ASP A 107 8.95 9.26 10.33
N ARG A 108 9.40 9.69 9.14
CA ARG A 108 10.59 10.52 8.95
C ARG A 108 11.86 9.86 9.46
N ARG A 109 12.46 10.39 10.53
CA ARG A 109 13.75 9.95 11.08
C ARG A 109 13.68 9.97 12.61
N PRO A 110 12.93 9.05 13.25
CA PRO A 110 12.79 9.04 14.70
C PRO A 110 14.14 8.74 15.40
N GLN A 111 15.04 8.02 14.71
CA GLN A 111 16.39 7.74 15.16
C GLN A 111 17.35 7.50 13.97
N LEU A 112 18.63 7.24 14.27
CA LEU A 112 19.60 6.81 13.25
C LEU A 112 19.28 5.40 12.75
N GLY A 113 19.40 5.21 11.44
CA GLY A 113 19.13 3.96 10.75
C GLY A 113 19.07 4.19 9.24
N ASP A 114 19.26 3.11 8.49
CA ASP A 114 18.89 3.00 7.08
C ASP A 114 17.71 2.02 7.02
N ASP A 115 16.54 2.54 6.66
CA ASP A 115 15.30 1.78 6.64
C ASP A 115 15.30 0.65 5.60
N LEU A 116 16.16 0.70 4.57
CA LEU A 116 16.37 -0.41 3.65
C LEU A 116 17.24 -1.51 4.30
N ALA A 117 18.35 -1.13 4.92
CA ALA A 117 19.26 -2.07 5.58
C ALA A 117 18.59 -2.76 6.78
N MET A 118 17.80 -2.02 7.57
CA MET A 118 17.03 -2.56 8.71
C MET A 118 16.11 -3.70 8.27
N ARG A 119 15.43 -3.56 7.13
CA ARG A 119 14.47 -4.57 6.62
C ARG A 119 15.12 -5.69 5.81
N SER A 120 16.37 -5.54 5.37
CA SER A 120 17.05 -6.53 4.50
C SER A 120 17.12 -7.94 5.09
N HIS A 121 17.12 -8.04 6.43
CA HIS A 121 17.15 -9.29 7.17
C HIS A 121 15.78 -9.98 7.30
N ALA A 122 14.67 -9.31 6.96
CA ALA A 122 13.32 -9.83 7.12
C ALA A 122 12.94 -10.82 6.00
N ASP A 123 12.09 -11.79 6.34
CA ASP A 123 11.42 -12.62 5.35
C ASP A 123 10.26 -11.86 4.69
N VAL A 124 9.62 -10.97 5.47
CA VAL A 124 8.58 -10.04 5.01
C VAL A 124 8.97 -8.61 5.45
N PRO A 125 9.68 -7.86 4.59
CA PRO A 125 9.88 -6.43 4.76
C PRO A 125 8.52 -5.73 4.85
N MET A 126 8.35 -4.85 5.84
CA MET A 126 7.06 -4.25 6.18
C MET A 126 7.21 -2.73 6.32
N GLY A 127 6.11 -2.02 6.10
CA GLY A 127 5.97 -0.60 6.43
C GLY A 127 4.52 -0.32 6.87
N ALA A 128 4.13 0.95 7.00
CA ALA A 128 2.78 1.30 7.46
C ALA A 128 2.02 2.19 6.48
N MET A 129 0.68 2.12 6.53
CA MET A 129 -0.21 3.08 5.88
C MET A 129 -1.41 3.41 6.75
N TRP A 130 -1.42 4.64 7.22
CA TRP A 130 -2.56 5.21 7.92
C TRP A 130 -3.67 5.60 6.93
N THR A 131 -4.92 5.59 7.40
CA THR A 131 -6.07 6.05 6.60
C THR A 131 -5.95 7.53 6.28
N PHE A 132 -6.43 7.93 5.09
CA PHE A 132 -6.49 9.32 4.67
C PHE A 132 -7.75 9.59 3.84
N SER A 133 -8.23 10.84 3.86
CA SER A 133 -9.33 11.22 2.99
C SER A 133 -8.86 11.32 1.52
N PRO A 134 -9.72 11.03 0.54
CA PRO A 134 -9.39 11.16 -0.88
C PRO A 134 -8.82 12.53 -1.26
N GLU A 135 -9.35 13.61 -0.67
CA GLU A 135 -8.95 14.99 -0.92
C GLU A 135 -7.62 15.34 -0.24
N GLY A 136 -7.37 14.78 0.95
CA GLY A 136 -6.14 15.01 1.71
C GLY A 136 -4.94 14.23 1.19
N GLY A 137 -5.18 13.05 0.62
CA GLY A 137 -4.11 12.14 0.19
C GLY A 137 -3.31 11.54 1.35
N PRO A 138 -2.43 10.56 1.06
CA PRO A 138 -1.59 9.94 2.09
C PRO A 138 -0.53 10.93 2.60
N ALA A 139 -0.07 10.75 3.84
CA ALA A 139 1.14 11.44 4.28
C ALA A 139 2.36 10.89 3.50
N PRO A 140 3.29 11.74 3.03
CA PRO A 140 4.44 11.30 2.23
C PRO A 140 5.30 10.22 2.89
N THR A 141 5.49 10.28 4.21
CA THR A 141 6.30 9.30 4.94
C THR A 141 5.79 7.87 4.82
N TYR A 142 4.48 7.64 4.81
CA TYR A 142 3.90 6.29 4.66
C TYR A 142 4.05 5.75 3.23
N VAL A 143 4.04 6.64 2.24
CA VAL A 143 4.34 6.26 0.85
C VAL A 143 5.82 5.90 0.71
N ALA A 144 6.70 6.71 1.30
CA ALA A 144 8.14 6.46 1.32
C ALA A 144 8.47 5.14 2.03
N ASP A 145 7.81 4.88 3.16
CA ASP A 145 8.03 3.68 3.96
C ASP A 145 7.61 2.40 3.21
N LEU A 146 6.37 2.34 2.70
CA LEU A 146 5.92 1.17 1.94
C LEU A 146 6.71 0.97 0.65
N LYS A 147 7.09 2.05 -0.05
CA LYS A 147 7.95 1.93 -1.24
C LYS A 147 9.34 1.43 -0.87
N GLY A 148 9.88 1.83 0.29
CA GLY A 148 11.12 1.27 0.84
C GLY A 148 11.00 -0.22 1.16
N ALA A 149 9.90 -0.64 1.81
CA ALA A 149 9.64 -2.04 2.12
C ALA A 149 9.56 -2.91 0.86
N SER A 150 8.81 -2.48 -0.16
CA SER A 150 8.69 -3.22 -1.42
C SER A 150 9.99 -3.25 -2.20
N SER A 151 10.77 -2.16 -2.17
CA SER A 151 12.12 -2.14 -2.75
C SER A 151 13.02 -3.20 -2.11
N VAL A 152 13.00 -3.35 -0.78
CA VAL A 152 13.74 -4.41 -0.09
C VAL A 152 13.22 -5.78 -0.49
N ALA A 153 11.91 -5.97 -0.57
CA ALA A 153 11.34 -7.25 -1.00
C ALA A 153 11.82 -7.63 -2.41
N HIS A 154 11.80 -6.68 -3.34
CA HIS A 154 12.26 -6.89 -4.71
C HIS A 154 13.77 -7.18 -4.79
N VAL A 155 14.60 -6.31 -4.21
CA VAL A 155 16.07 -6.39 -4.27
C VAL A 155 16.60 -7.67 -3.62
N TYR A 156 16.03 -8.09 -2.51
CA TYR A 156 16.46 -9.28 -1.77
C TYR A 156 15.65 -10.54 -2.11
N GLY A 157 14.79 -10.49 -3.14
CA GLY A 157 14.04 -11.65 -3.63
C GLY A 157 13.03 -12.23 -2.64
N ARG A 158 12.41 -11.38 -1.80
CA ARG A 158 11.35 -11.76 -0.88
C ARG A 158 10.01 -11.84 -1.60
N SER A 159 9.19 -12.79 -1.20
CA SER A 159 7.92 -13.08 -1.86
C SER A 159 6.81 -12.10 -1.50
N HIS A 160 6.93 -11.43 -0.35
CA HIS A 160 5.90 -10.57 0.19
C HIS A 160 6.46 -9.26 0.74
N THR A 161 5.68 -8.20 0.54
CA THR A 161 5.81 -6.94 1.25
C THR A 161 4.64 -6.82 2.23
N GLY A 162 4.94 -6.65 3.51
CA GLY A 162 3.98 -6.44 4.57
C GLY A 162 3.51 -5.00 4.67
N ALA A 163 2.33 -4.80 5.25
CA ALA A 163 1.90 -3.47 5.70
C ALA A 163 1.14 -3.52 7.03
N GLU A 164 1.53 -2.67 8.00
CA GLU A 164 0.59 -2.22 9.04
C GLU A 164 -0.47 -1.37 8.34
N ALA A 165 -1.64 -1.97 8.16
CA ALA A 165 -2.63 -1.43 7.24
C ALA A 165 -3.80 -0.79 7.99
N PHE A 166 -4.18 0.41 7.53
CA PHE A 166 -5.40 1.13 7.90
C PHE A 166 -5.42 1.75 9.29
N THR A 167 -4.26 2.00 9.89
CA THR A 167 -4.18 2.72 11.16
C THR A 167 -4.93 4.05 11.07
N SER A 168 -5.83 4.32 12.02
CA SER A 168 -6.64 5.54 12.01
C SER A 168 -6.61 6.25 13.35
N GLY A 169 -6.38 7.56 13.31
CA GLY A 169 -6.33 8.40 14.50
C GLY A 169 -7.70 8.95 14.89
N ARG A 170 -8.09 8.76 16.16
CA ARG A 170 -9.30 9.30 16.81
C ARG A 170 -10.63 8.93 16.15
N ASN A 171 -10.68 7.84 15.37
CA ASN A 171 -11.87 7.43 14.61
C ASN A 171 -12.08 5.90 14.48
N PRO A 172 -11.91 5.09 15.54
CA PRO A 172 -11.81 3.63 15.43
C PRO A 172 -13.05 2.88 14.91
N TRP A 173 -14.22 3.52 14.82
CA TRP A 173 -15.46 2.92 14.27
C TRP A 173 -16.11 3.79 13.18
N SER A 174 -15.31 4.58 12.49
CA SER A 174 -15.81 5.44 11.40
C SER A 174 -15.74 4.77 10.04
N ASP A 175 -14.94 3.73 9.90
CA ASP A 175 -14.60 3.13 8.61
C ASP A 175 -15.39 1.86 8.31
N SER A 176 -15.51 1.59 7.01
CA SER A 176 -16.09 0.38 6.44
C SER A 176 -15.25 -0.04 5.22
N PRO A 177 -15.48 -1.22 4.62
CA PRO A 177 -14.79 -1.59 3.39
C PRO A 177 -14.92 -0.54 2.27
N LYS A 178 -16.05 0.18 2.20
CA LYS A 178 -16.27 1.28 1.25
C LYS A 178 -15.22 2.39 1.42
N SER A 179 -14.99 2.85 2.65
CA SER A 179 -14.04 3.94 2.93
C SER A 179 -12.58 3.50 2.92
N LEU A 180 -12.30 2.20 3.05
CA LEU A 180 -10.93 1.67 3.10
C LEU A 180 -10.38 1.27 1.73
N LYS A 181 -11.23 1.10 0.71
CA LYS A 181 -10.81 0.55 -0.58
C LYS A 181 -9.73 1.40 -1.27
N HIS A 182 -9.87 2.72 -1.32
CA HIS A 182 -8.87 3.57 -1.97
C HIS A 182 -7.53 3.57 -1.22
N VAL A 183 -7.54 3.35 0.10
CA VAL A 183 -6.31 3.20 0.89
C VAL A 183 -5.64 1.85 0.60
N ALA A 184 -6.43 0.78 0.47
CA ALA A 184 -5.90 -0.55 0.10
C ALA A 184 -5.30 -0.55 -1.29
N ASP A 185 -5.96 0.11 -2.24
CA ASP A 185 -5.50 0.19 -3.62
C ASP A 185 -4.19 0.97 -3.74
N LEU A 186 -4.00 2.01 -2.91
CA LEU A 186 -2.69 2.67 -2.80
C LEU A 186 -1.63 1.68 -2.30
N GLN A 187 -1.90 0.96 -1.21
CA GLN A 187 -0.95 -0.01 -0.64
C GLN A 187 -0.56 -1.09 -1.65
N LEU A 188 -1.55 -1.66 -2.37
CA LEU A 188 -1.33 -2.61 -3.46
C LEU A 188 -0.38 -2.02 -4.52
N THR A 189 -0.63 -0.76 -4.94
CA THR A 189 0.20 -0.08 -5.95
C THR A 189 1.61 0.28 -5.46
N LEU A 190 1.83 0.30 -4.15
CA LEU A 190 3.16 0.46 -3.54
C LEU A 190 3.89 -0.88 -3.32
N GLY A 191 3.28 -2.00 -3.72
CA GLY A 191 3.89 -3.33 -3.69
C GLY A 191 3.47 -4.21 -2.51
N VAL A 192 2.46 -3.81 -1.72
CA VAL A 192 1.95 -4.59 -0.59
C VAL A 192 1.23 -5.85 -1.09
N THR A 193 1.62 -7.00 -0.56
CA THR A 193 0.98 -8.31 -0.83
C THR A 193 0.66 -9.09 0.46
N ARG A 194 0.86 -8.48 1.62
CA ARG A 194 0.54 -9.05 2.93
C ARG A 194 0.00 -7.95 3.85
N PHE A 195 -1.32 -7.83 3.90
CA PHE A 195 -2.00 -6.89 4.79
C PHE A 195 -2.01 -7.42 6.23
N CYS A 196 -1.43 -6.66 7.17
CA CYS A 196 -1.61 -6.84 8.60
C CYS A 196 -2.55 -5.73 9.08
N LEU A 197 -3.86 -6.04 9.18
CA LEU A 197 -4.88 -5.05 9.53
C LEU A 197 -4.64 -4.53 10.95
N HIS A 198 -4.30 -3.24 11.07
CA HIS A 198 -4.23 -2.53 12.33
C HIS A 198 -5.61 -1.97 12.65
N THR A 199 -6.37 -2.47 13.64
CA THR A 199 -6.14 -3.69 14.42
C THR A 199 -7.42 -4.51 14.55
N SER A 200 -7.30 -5.73 15.07
CA SER A 200 -8.40 -6.47 15.68
C SER A 200 -8.16 -6.60 17.19
N PRO A 201 -8.43 -5.54 18.01
CA PRO A 201 -8.27 -5.63 19.45
C PRO A 201 -9.08 -6.79 20.02
N HIS A 202 -8.50 -7.52 20.98
CA HIS A 202 -9.18 -8.62 21.64
C HIS A 202 -10.48 -8.14 22.32
N GLN A 203 -11.56 -8.90 22.13
CA GLN A 203 -12.89 -8.59 22.66
C GLN A 203 -13.30 -9.63 23.72
N PRO A 204 -13.04 -9.39 25.02
CA PRO A 204 -13.49 -10.28 26.08
C PRO A 204 -15.01 -10.48 26.03
N SER A 205 -15.50 -11.67 26.36
CA SER A 205 -16.92 -12.01 26.24
C SER A 205 -17.84 -11.17 27.13
N GLN A 206 -17.31 -10.58 28.21
CA GLN A 206 -18.05 -9.72 29.12
C GLN A 206 -18.23 -8.29 28.58
N VAL A 207 -17.50 -7.90 27.53
CA VAL A 207 -17.58 -6.55 26.97
C VAL A 207 -18.64 -6.54 25.86
N PRO A 208 -19.74 -5.77 26.01
CA PRO A 208 -20.74 -5.66 24.96
C PRO A 208 -20.21 -4.86 23.75
N PRO A 209 -20.79 -5.04 22.56
CA PRO A 209 -20.52 -4.18 21.41
C PRO A 209 -20.69 -2.68 21.75
N PRO A 210 -19.88 -1.78 21.14
CA PRO A 210 -18.91 -2.01 20.07
C PRO A 210 -17.59 -2.66 20.53
N GLY A 211 -17.40 -2.84 21.84
CA GLY A 211 -16.21 -3.49 22.38
C GLY A 211 -15.11 -2.51 22.77
N ILE A 212 -13.86 -2.97 22.64
CA ILE A 212 -12.64 -2.23 22.99
C ILE A 212 -11.92 -1.79 21.71
N ALA A 213 -11.48 -0.53 21.65
CA ALA A 213 -10.50 -0.04 20.69
C ALA A 213 -9.08 0.04 21.29
N LEU A 214 -8.06 0.11 20.44
CA LEU A 214 -6.68 0.30 20.88
C LEU A 214 -6.47 1.75 21.35
N ALA A 215 -5.81 1.94 22.49
CA ALA A 215 -5.43 3.24 23.02
C ALA A 215 -6.50 4.34 22.86
N PRO A 216 -7.65 4.19 23.53
CA PRO A 216 -9.03 3.94 23.02
C PRO A 216 -9.49 4.66 21.73
N SER A 217 -8.58 5.26 20.98
CA SER A 217 -8.80 6.22 19.91
C SER A 217 -8.11 5.80 18.62
N LEU A 218 -7.31 4.74 18.64
CA LEU A 218 -6.67 4.19 17.44
C LEU A 218 -7.56 3.11 16.84
N GLY A 219 -7.87 3.28 15.56
CA GLY A 219 -8.49 2.27 14.74
C GLY A 219 -7.46 1.55 13.85
N GLN A 220 -7.90 0.62 13.03
CA GLN A 220 -9.28 0.13 12.87
C GLN A 220 -9.80 -0.64 14.09
N SER A 221 -11.12 -0.69 14.24
CA SER A 221 -11.80 -1.67 15.10
C SER A 221 -12.29 -2.86 14.27
N PHE A 222 -11.38 -3.51 13.55
CA PHE A 222 -11.70 -4.67 12.70
C PHE A 222 -11.94 -5.92 13.57
N THR A 223 -13.03 -5.91 14.32
CA THR A 223 -13.34 -6.90 15.34
C THR A 223 -14.68 -7.57 15.07
N ARG A 224 -14.94 -8.68 15.75
CA ARG A 224 -16.25 -9.36 15.73
C ARG A 224 -17.43 -8.50 16.20
N ASN A 225 -17.17 -7.35 16.83
CA ASN A 225 -18.19 -6.46 17.37
C ASN A 225 -18.50 -5.26 16.46
N GLU A 226 -17.76 -5.06 15.37
CA GLU A 226 -18.11 -4.04 14.38
C GLU A 226 -19.47 -4.39 13.75
N THR A 227 -20.30 -3.38 13.45
CA THR A 227 -21.67 -3.59 12.97
C THR A 227 -21.71 -4.44 11.70
N TRP A 228 -20.75 -4.23 10.81
CA TRP A 228 -20.62 -4.89 9.51
C TRP A 228 -19.72 -6.14 9.53
N ALA A 229 -19.27 -6.61 10.70
CA ALA A 229 -18.32 -7.72 10.82
C ALA A 229 -18.79 -9.02 10.13
N SER A 230 -20.08 -9.34 10.20
CA SER A 230 -20.66 -10.52 9.54
C SER A 230 -20.64 -10.45 8.01
N SER A 231 -20.47 -9.25 7.46
CA SER A 231 -20.46 -8.96 6.02
C SER A 231 -19.06 -8.60 5.51
N ALA A 232 -18.01 -8.78 6.31
CA ALA A 232 -16.64 -8.39 5.98
C ALA A 232 -15.92 -9.33 5.00
N ARG A 233 -16.45 -10.55 4.77
CA ARG A 233 -15.75 -11.57 3.97
C ARG A 233 -15.39 -11.11 2.54
N PRO A 234 -16.31 -10.50 1.74
CA PRO A 234 -15.97 -10.05 0.38
C PRO A 234 -14.81 -9.06 0.33
N TRP A 235 -14.68 -8.22 1.36
CA TRP A 235 -13.56 -7.29 1.52
C TRP A 235 -12.23 -8.03 1.78
N VAL A 236 -12.24 -9.00 2.69
CA VAL A 236 -11.05 -9.82 2.96
C VAL A 236 -10.67 -10.64 1.71
N ASP A 237 -11.66 -11.20 1.01
CA ASP A 237 -11.44 -11.93 -0.24
C ASP A 237 -10.86 -11.03 -1.33
N TYR A 238 -11.28 -9.75 -1.41
CA TYR A 238 -10.69 -8.75 -2.30
C TYR A 238 -9.20 -8.55 -2.00
N LEU A 239 -8.85 -8.25 -0.75
CA LEU A 239 -7.46 -8.05 -0.33
C LEU A 239 -6.61 -9.29 -0.62
N ALA A 240 -7.13 -10.49 -0.32
CA ALA A 240 -6.44 -11.75 -0.56
C ALA A 240 -6.20 -12.03 -2.05
N ARG A 241 -7.21 -11.80 -2.90
CA ARG A 241 -7.11 -12.04 -4.35
C ARG A 241 -6.13 -11.07 -5.01
N CYS A 242 -6.19 -9.78 -4.68
CA CYS A 242 -5.23 -8.80 -5.18
C CYS A 242 -3.81 -9.12 -4.71
N SER A 243 -3.64 -9.45 -3.43
CA SER A 243 -2.35 -9.84 -2.85
C SER A 243 -1.75 -11.07 -3.53
N HIS A 244 -2.58 -12.09 -3.80
CA HIS A 244 -2.14 -13.30 -4.49
C HIS A 244 -1.60 -12.98 -5.89
N LEU A 245 -2.38 -12.28 -6.72
CA LEU A 245 -1.95 -11.95 -8.08
C LEU A 245 -0.69 -11.09 -8.09
N LEU A 246 -0.60 -10.08 -7.22
CA LEU A 246 0.57 -9.21 -7.15
C LEU A 246 1.83 -9.89 -6.57
N SER A 247 1.68 -11.06 -5.94
CA SER A 247 2.82 -11.89 -5.50
C SER A 247 3.40 -12.80 -6.59
N LEU A 248 2.75 -12.90 -7.75
CA LEU A 248 3.19 -13.76 -8.86
C LEU A 248 4.30 -13.12 -9.70
N GLY A 249 5.07 -13.96 -10.39
CA GLY A 249 6.11 -13.53 -11.34
C GLY A 249 7.20 -12.68 -10.70
N ARG A 250 7.75 -11.74 -11.47
CA ARG A 250 8.77 -10.76 -11.01
C ARG A 250 8.22 -9.32 -11.06
N PRO A 251 8.78 -8.38 -10.28
CA PRO A 251 8.36 -6.99 -10.33
C PRO A 251 8.61 -6.37 -11.71
N ALA A 252 7.69 -5.52 -12.18
CA ALA A 252 7.87 -4.71 -13.38
C ALA A 252 8.44 -3.34 -13.03
N VAL A 253 9.72 -3.33 -12.64
CA VAL A 253 10.48 -2.12 -12.28
C VAL A 253 11.52 -1.81 -13.36
N ASP A 254 11.77 -0.54 -13.61
CA ASP A 254 12.71 -0.07 -14.64
C ASP A 254 14.01 0.46 -14.02
N ILE A 255 13.94 1.07 -12.83
CA ILE A 255 15.01 1.90 -12.29
C ILE A 255 15.47 1.38 -10.92
N ALA A 256 16.78 1.16 -10.80
CA ALA A 256 17.44 1.04 -9.51
C ALA A 256 17.77 2.45 -9.00
N TYR A 257 17.01 2.98 -8.05
CA TYR A 257 17.19 4.32 -7.48
C TYR A 257 18.15 4.26 -6.29
N PHE A 258 19.42 4.64 -6.47
CA PHE A 258 20.36 4.74 -5.36
C PHE A 258 20.10 6.02 -4.55
N ILE A 259 19.80 5.86 -3.25
CA ILE A 259 19.38 6.97 -2.37
C ILE A 259 20.55 7.78 -1.80
N GLY A 260 21.78 7.32 -1.99
CA GLY A 260 22.97 7.87 -1.35
C GLY A 260 23.26 7.22 0.01
N GLU A 261 24.10 7.87 0.82
CA GLU A 261 24.67 7.29 2.05
C GLU A 261 24.39 8.15 3.31
N GLU A 262 23.35 8.99 3.32
CA GLU A 262 23.05 9.90 4.44
C GLU A 262 21.72 9.60 5.13
N ALA A 263 20.62 10.13 4.61
CA ALA A 263 19.30 10.00 5.19
C ALA A 263 18.60 8.74 4.66
N PRO A 264 17.80 8.03 5.50
CA PRO A 264 16.95 6.92 5.06
C PRO A 264 15.83 7.42 4.14
N VAL A 265 15.13 6.49 3.47
CA VAL A 265 14.05 6.80 2.52
C VAL A 265 12.96 7.63 3.18
N THR A 266 12.49 7.22 4.36
CA THR A 266 11.47 7.96 5.13
C THR A 266 11.90 9.36 5.53
N ALA A 267 13.21 9.63 5.67
CA ALA A 267 13.70 10.97 5.96
C ALA A 267 13.84 11.84 4.70
N LEU A 268 14.32 11.25 3.60
CA LEU A 268 14.45 11.94 2.30
C LEU A 268 13.09 12.35 1.75
N PHE A 269 12.07 11.50 1.91
CA PHE A 269 10.74 11.67 1.32
C PHE A 269 9.61 11.72 2.36
N GLY A 270 9.94 12.00 3.62
CA GLY A 270 8.96 12.03 4.72
C GLY A 270 8.00 13.21 4.68
N ASN A 271 8.42 14.31 4.06
CA ASN A 271 7.62 15.54 3.94
C ASN A 271 7.13 15.82 2.51
N THR A 272 7.67 15.12 1.51
CA THR A 272 7.36 15.31 0.09
C THR A 272 7.48 13.99 -0.64
N PHE A 273 6.56 13.71 -1.58
CA PHE A 273 6.66 12.52 -2.41
C PHE A 273 7.91 12.59 -3.31
N ASN A 274 8.47 11.42 -3.64
CA ASN A 274 9.53 11.34 -4.63
C ASN A 274 8.94 11.57 -6.03
N HIS A 275 9.38 12.64 -6.70
CA HIS A 275 8.96 13.03 -8.05
C HIS A 275 10.08 12.91 -9.09
N ASP A 276 11.23 12.36 -8.73
CA ASP A 276 12.36 12.21 -9.64
C ASP A 276 12.08 11.21 -10.77
N VAL A 277 11.24 10.21 -10.48
CA VAL A 277 10.86 9.16 -11.42
C VAL A 277 9.52 9.53 -12.09
N PRO A 278 9.45 9.60 -13.44
CA PRO A 278 8.19 9.89 -14.12
C PRO A 278 7.14 8.79 -13.92
N VAL A 279 5.87 9.17 -13.97
CA VAL A 279 4.72 8.31 -13.61
C VAL A 279 4.56 7.02 -14.44
N ASP A 280 5.14 6.96 -15.64
CA ASP A 280 5.10 5.78 -16.53
C ASP A 280 6.21 4.76 -16.25
N TYR A 281 7.11 5.05 -15.31
CA TYR A 281 8.17 4.15 -14.87
C TYR A 281 7.97 3.73 -13.43
N ASP A 282 8.47 2.54 -13.08
CA ASP A 282 8.53 2.11 -11.69
C ASP A 282 9.98 1.87 -11.27
N TYR A 283 10.24 1.90 -9.97
CA TYR A 283 11.59 1.91 -9.41
C TYR A 283 11.68 1.17 -8.08
N ASP A 284 12.88 0.74 -7.73
CA ASP A 284 13.21 0.28 -6.38
C ASP A 284 14.29 1.18 -5.79
N TYR A 285 14.14 1.56 -4.52
CA TYR A 285 15.19 2.19 -3.76
C TYR A 285 16.31 1.19 -3.43
N ILE A 286 17.54 1.63 -3.66
CA ILE A 286 18.78 0.88 -3.42
C ILE A 286 19.56 1.60 -2.33
N GLY A 287 19.82 0.90 -1.23
CA GLY A 287 20.72 1.35 -0.16
C GLY A 287 22.18 1.01 -0.44
N PRO A 288 23.12 1.53 0.37
CA PRO A 288 24.56 1.32 0.18
C PRO A 288 24.97 -0.16 0.18
N ASP A 289 24.34 -0.98 1.03
CA ASP A 289 24.63 -2.41 1.13
C ASP A 289 24.25 -3.14 -0.16
N ALA A 290 23.06 -2.88 -0.69
CA ALA A 290 22.57 -3.48 -1.93
C ALA A 290 23.40 -3.06 -3.15
N LEU A 291 23.81 -1.79 -3.22
CA LEU A 291 24.73 -1.30 -4.27
C LEU A 291 26.07 -2.07 -4.24
N GLY A 292 26.61 -2.27 -3.04
CA GLY A 292 27.90 -2.93 -2.87
C GLY A 292 27.87 -4.43 -3.12
N THR A 293 26.78 -5.12 -2.75
CA THR A 293 26.78 -6.59 -2.57
C THR A 293 25.68 -7.36 -3.29
N VAL A 294 24.58 -6.69 -3.69
CA VAL A 294 23.40 -7.36 -4.27
C VAL A 294 23.25 -7.05 -5.76
N LEU A 295 23.46 -5.79 -6.15
CA LEU A 295 23.40 -5.40 -7.56
C LEU A 295 24.59 -5.95 -8.34
N ASP A 296 24.28 -6.54 -9.49
CA ASP A 296 25.25 -7.07 -10.45
C ASP A 296 24.69 -6.95 -11.88
N VAL A 297 25.54 -7.08 -12.88
CA VAL A 297 25.12 -7.11 -14.29
C VAL A 297 25.23 -8.53 -14.83
N GLN A 298 24.10 -9.07 -15.26
CA GLN A 298 24.03 -10.42 -15.85
C GLN A 298 23.40 -10.33 -17.22
N GLU A 299 24.09 -10.88 -18.23
CA GLU A 299 23.63 -10.88 -19.62
C GLU A 299 23.34 -9.46 -20.16
N GLY A 300 24.08 -8.47 -19.66
CA GLY A 300 23.91 -7.05 -20.03
C GLY A 300 22.76 -6.33 -19.33
N GLU A 301 22.06 -6.97 -18.40
CA GLU A 301 20.99 -6.36 -17.60
C GLU A 301 21.43 -6.16 -16.15
N LEU A 302 21.11 -5.00 -15.57
CA LEU A 302 21.31 -4.74 -14.14
C LEU A 302 20.26 -5.54 -13.34
N ARG A 303 20.69 -6.36 -12.38
CA ARG A 303 19.80 -7.27 -11.63
C ARG A 303 20.04 -7.24 -10.13
N ALA A 304 18.97 -7.52 -9.38
CA ALA A 304 18.99 -7.85 -7.95
C ALA A 304 17.96 -8.96 -7.69
N GLY A 305 18.39 -10.16 -7.31
CA GLY A 305 17.50 -11.31 -7.19
C GLY A 305 16.77 -11.59 -8.52
N THR A 306 15.44 -11.54 -8.51
CA THR A 306 14.60 -11.67 -9.71
C THR A 306 14.29 -10.34 -10.41
N SER A 307 14.60 -9.21 -9.76
CA SER A 307 14.38 -7.89 -10.32
C SER A 307 15.41 -7.58 -11.40
N ARG A 308 14.95 -6.87 -12.43
CA ARG A 308 15.74 -6.44 -13.58
C ARG A 308 15.51 -4.95 -13.77
N TYR A 309 16.58 -4.21 -13.98
CA TYR A 309 16.56 -2.75 -14.11
C TYR A 309 17.22 -2.37 -15.44
N LYS A 310 16.69 -1.33 -16.07
CA LYS A 310 17.26 -0.71 -17.27
C LYS A 310 18.47 0.16 -16.94
N LEU A 311 18.46 0.81 -15.77
CA LEU A 311 19.53 1.71 -15.34
C LEU A 311 19.61 1.85 -13.81
N LEU A 312 20.76 2.32 -13.34
CA LEU A 312 21.00 2.84 -12.00
C LEU A 312 20.85 4.37 -12.01
N TYR A 313 19.93 4.92 -11.23
CA TYR A 313 19.79 6.36 -11.04
C TYR A 313 20.43 6.79 -9.71
N LEU A 314 21.24 7.84 -9.73
CA LEU A 314 21.89 8.40 -8.55
C LEU A 314 21.07 9.60 -8.04
N GLY A 315 20.10 9.32 -7.17
CA GLY A 315 19.18 10.31 -6.61
C GLY A 315 19.45 10.66 -5.15
N GLY A 316 18.44 11.17 -4.45
CA GLY A 316 18.49 11.44 -3.01
C GLY A 316 19.73 12.23 -2.57
N ALA A 317 20.52 11.64 -1.68
CA ALA A 317 21.71 12.27 -1.08
C ALA A 317 23.02 12.01 -1.84
N CYS A 318 22.97 11.64 -3.13
CA CYS A 318 24.14 11.26 -3.94
C CYS A 318 25.19 12.37 -4.21
N HIS A 319 24.95 13.62 -3.81
CA HIS A 319 25.93 14.70 -3.95
C HIS A 319 27.24 14.46 -3.16
N ARG A 320 27.17 13.62 -2.12
CA ARG A 320 28.31 13.11 -1.34
C ARG A 320 28.36 11.60 -1.44
N MET A 321 29.50 11.04 -1.86
CA MET A 321 29.70 9.60 -1.95
C MET A 321 31.04 9.18 -1.35
N SER A 322 31.05 7.99 -0.77
CA SER A 322 32.26 7.32 -0.33
C SER A 322 33.00 6.72 -1.52
N THR A 323 34.30 6.51 -1.35
CA THR A 323 35.11 5.71 -2.29
C THR A 323 34.56 4.30 -2.45
N GLY A 324 33.96 3.73 -1.40
CA GLY A 324 33.27 2.43 -1.45
C GLY A 324 32.10 2.41 -2.44
N ALA A 325 31.19 3.39 -2.33
CA ALA A 325 30.06 3.52 -3.26
C ALA A 325 30.53 3.78 -4.70
N LEU A 326 31.53 4.64 -4.88
CA LEU A 326 32.12 4.90 -6.20
C LEU A 326 32.75 3.65 -6.81
N ARG A 327 33.48 2.83 -6.04
CA ARG A 327 34.01 1.55 -6.54
C ARG A 327 32.90 0.58 -6.94
N ALA A 328 31.80 0.53 -6.19
CA ALA A 328 30.65 -0.30 -6.54
C ALA A 328 29.97 0.18 -7.84
N ILE A 329 29.79 1.50 -8.01
CA ILE A 329 29.26 2.08 -9.26
C ILE A 329 30.19 1.78 -10.43
N LEU A 330 31.51 2.00 -10.26
CA LEU A 330 32.49 1.70 -11.30
C LEU A 330 32.45 0.23 -11.72
N ARG A 331 32.36 -0.70 -10.76
CA ARG A 331 32.20 -2.14 -11.06
C ARG A 331 30.99 -2.39 -11.95
N LEU A 332 29.83 -1.81 -11.62
CA LEU A 332 28.61 -1.99 -12.40
C LEU A 332 28.75 -1.40 -13.81
N VAL A 333 29.35 -0.20 -13.93
CA VAL A 333 29.63 0.43 -15.24
C VAL A 333 30.56 -0.43 -16.08
N GLU A 334 31.65 -0.95 -15.49
CA GLU A 334 32.61 -1.84 -16.18
C GLU A 334 31.96 -3.16 -16.64
N GLN A 335 30.92 -3.62 -15.95
CA GLN A 335 30.13 -4.78 -16.36
C GLN A 335 29.02 -4.42 -17.39
N GLY A 336 28.82 -3.14 -17.71
CA GLY A 336 27.90 -2.67 -18.74
C GLY A 336 26.61 -2.02 -18.26
N ALA A 337 26.47 -1.73 -16.95
CA ALA A 337 25.30 -1.02 -16.43
C ALA A 337 25.22 0.42 -16.97
N VAL A 338 24.00 0.87 -17.25
CA VAL A 338 23.72 2.28 -17.52
C VAL A 338 23.54 3.02 -16.20
N VAL A 339 24.20 4.17 -16.06
CA VAL A 339 24.11 5.04 -14.89
C VAL A 339 23.62 6.42 -15.30
N VAL A 340 22.62 6.94 -14.60
CA VAL A 340 22.11 8.31 -14.77
C VAL A 340 22.30 9.06 -13.46
N GLY A 341 23.05 10.15 -13.50
CA GLY A 341 23.27 10.94 -12.30
C GLY A 341 24.46 11.89 -12.40
N GLN A 342 24.43 12.92 -11.58
CA GLN A 342 25.53 13.87 -11.48
C GLN A 342 26.73 13.26 -10.75
N ARG A 343 27.93 13.69 -11.16
CA ARG A 343 29.17 13.40 -10.44
C ARG A 343 29.09 13.97 -9.02
N PRO A 344 29.42 13.19 -7.96
CA PRO A 344 29.44 13.72 -6.60
C PRO A 344 30.52 14.79 -6.45
N THR A 345 30.25 15.76 -5.58
CA THR A 345 31.10 16.96 -5.41
C THR A 345 31.90 16.95 -4.12
N ALA A 346 31.60 16.04 -3.19
CA ALA A 346 32.25 15.98 -1.88
C ALA A 346 32.37 14.55 -1.34
N LEU A 347 33.38 14.37 -0.48
CA LEU A 347 33.60 13.13 0.25
C LEU A 347 32.46 12.84 1.24
N ARG A 348 32.31 11.57 1.59
CA ARG A 348 31.31 11.10 2.55
C ARG A 348 31.92 10.56 3.84
N SER A 349 33.16 10.08 3.80
CA SER A 349 33.88 9.47 4.92
C SER A 349 35.23 10.17 5.15
N LEU A 350 35.72 10.16 6.38
CA LEU A 350 37.07 10.62 6.71
C LEU A 350 38.14 9.63 6.21
N ALA A 351 37.77 8.35 6.06
CA ALA A 351 38.64 7.32 5.50
C ALA A 351 38.82 7.42 3.98
N ASP A 352 38.05 8.29 3.30
CA ASP A 352 38.15 8.46 1.86
C ASP A 352 39.42 9.25 1.49
N ASP A 353 40.29 8.66 0.65
CA ASP A 353 41.39 9.38 0.03
C ASP A 353 40.85 10.33 -1.06
N PRO A 354 41.09 11.67 -0.97
CA PRO A 354 40.62 12.62 -1.97
C PRO A 354 41.13 12.33 -3.38
N HIS A 355 42.37 11.82 -3.52
CA HIS A 355 42.95 11.50 -4.83
C HIS A 355 42.27 10.29 -5.45
N GLU A 356 42.03 9.22 -4.67
CA GLU A 356 41.26 8.08 -5.14
C GLU A 356 39.81 8.46 -5.47
N HIS A 357 39.14 9.25 -4.65
CA HIS A 357 37.78 9.73 -4.94
C HIS A 357 37.74 10.47 -6.28
N GLN A 358 38.69 11.37 -6.54
CA GLN A 358 38.80 12.06 -7.82
C GLN A 358 39.03 11.08 -8.97
N ARG A 359 39.96 10.14 -8.83
CA ARG A 359 40.28 9.11 -9.83
C ARG A 359 39.05 8.27 -10.17
N LEU A 360 38.28 7.83 -9.18
CA LEU A 360 37.06 7.05 -9.40
C LEU A 360 35.97 7.88 -10.08
N CYS A 361 35.81 9.15 -9.71
CA CYS A 361 34.89 10.03 -10.40
C CYS A 361 35.28 10.23 -11.88
N GLU A 362 36.58 10.37 -12.17
CA GLU A 362 37.07 10.44 -13.55
C GLU A 362 36.86 9.12 -14.29
N ALA A 363 37.07 7.97 -13.62
CA ALA A 363 36.81 6.63 -14.15
C ALA A 363 35.36 6.42 -14.60
N ILE A 364 34.40 6.95 -13.83
CA ILE A 364 32.96 6.78 -14.09
C ILE A 364 32.42 7.85 -15.06
N TRP A 365 32.71 9.13 -14.83
CA TRP A 365 32.17 10.24 -15.63
C TRP A 365 33.11 10.71 -16.76
N GLY A 366 34.17 9.96 -17.06
CA GLY A 366 35.05 10.22 -18.19
C GLY A 366 34.36 10.04 -19.54
N SER A 367 34.85 10.71 -20.58
CA SER A 367 34.24 10.71 -21.92
C SER A 367 34.18 9.33 -22.59
N TRP A 368 35.01 8.38 -22.17
CA TRP A 368 35.03 7.01 -22.68
C TRP A 368 33.79 6.19 -22.29
N ASN A 369 33.05 6.58 -21.25
CA ASN A 369 31.78 5.96 -20.86
C ASN A 369 30.57 6.63 -21.52
N SER A 370 30.79 7.44 -22.58
CA SER A 370 29.69 8.08 -23.32
C SER A 370 28.73 7.01 -23.87
N GLY A 371 27.45 7.15 -23.55
CA GLY A 371 26.40 6.17 -23.88
C GLY A 371 26.10 5.12 -22.79
N GLN A 372 26.91 5.05 -21.73
CA GLN A 372 26.62 4.25 -20.53
C GLN A 372 26.39 5.14 -19.30
N VAL A 373 27.12 6.26 -19.18
CA VAL A 373 26.98 7.20 -18.07
C VAL A 373 26.41 8.52 -18.57
N TYR A 374 25.22 8.87 -18.09
CA TYR A 374 24.52 10.12 -18.36
C TYR A 374 24.72 11.08 -17.18
N ALA A 375 25.60 12.07 -17.36
CA ALA A 375 25.98 13.05 -16.33
C ALA A 375 24.91 14.14 -16.11
N THR A 376 23.69 13.76 -15.78
CA THR A 376 22.54 14.66 -15.60
C THR A 376 21.66 14.23 -14.43
N ALA A 377 20.93 15.19 -13.86
CA ALA A 377 19.83 14.92 -12.92
C ALA A 377 18.48 14.80 -13.64
N ASP A 378 18.40 15.14 -14.94
CA ASP A 378 17.17 15.01 -15.73
C ASP A 378 16.97 13.56 -16.19
N LEU A 379 16.57 12.72 -15.24
CA LEU A 379 16.22 11.31 -15.49
C LEU A 379 15.12 11.20 -16.55
N ALA A 380 14.13 12.10 -16.52
CA ALA A 380 12.99 12.06 -17.41
C ALA A 380 13.39 12.18 -18.89
N SER A 381 14.35 13.05 -19.23
CA SER A 381 14.86 13.14 -20.61
C SER A 381 15.58 11.88 -21.04
N VAL A 382 16.47 11.33 -20.20
CA VAL A 382 17.22 10.11 -20.54
C VAL A 382 16.27 8.93 -20.77
N LEU A 383 15.24 8.78 -19.92
CA LEU A 383 14.23 7.75 -20.09
C LEU A 383 13.46 7.90 -21.40
N ARG A 384 12.97 9.11 -21.74
CA ARG A 384 12.25 9.36 -23.00
C ARG A 384 13.08 9.05 -24.23
N ASP A 385 14.36 9.41 -24.22
CA ASP A 385 15.21 9.32 -25.40
C ASP A 385 15.79 7.91 -25.62
N HIS A 386 15.94 7.12 -24.55
CA HIS A 386 16.69 5.85 -24.60
C HIS A 386 15.95 4.63 -24.03
N PHE A 387 14.94 4.82 -23.18
CA PHE A 387 14.32 3.74 -22.41
C PHE A 387 12.80 3.90 -22.37
N PRO A 388 12.07 3.73 -23.48
CA PRO A 388 10.61 3.92 -23.49
C PRO A 388 9.90 3.04 -22.45
N PRO A 389 8.74 3.49 -21.93
CA PRO A 389 7.99 2.75 -20.92
C PRO A 389 7.28 1.55 -21.55
N ARG A 390 7.19 0.44 -20.81
CA ARG A 390 6.48 -0.79 -21.24
C ARG A 390 5.00 -0.78 -20.87
N VAL A 391 4.60 0.13 -19.97
CA VAL A 391 3.22 0.32 -19.51
C VAL A 391 2.95 1.81 -19.47
N ILE A 392 1.93 2.26 -20.19
CA ILE A 392 1.53 3.67 -20.26
C ILE A 392 0.06 3.76 -19.87
N ILE A 393 -0.26 4.70 -18.98
CA ILE A 393 -1.63 5.00 -18.58
C ILE A 393 -1.97 6.43 -18.99
N GLY A 394 -3.01 6.61 -19.79
CA GLY A 394 -3.34 7.91 -20.39
C GLY A 394 -3.74 8.98 -19.37
N ASP A 395 -4.33 8.59 -18.23
CA ASP A 395 -4.67 9.49 -17.13
C ASP A 395 -3.70 9.26 -15.96
N PRO A 396 -2.81 10.22 -15.64
CA PRO A 396 -1.80 10.06 -14.60
C PRO A 396 -2.39 9.97 -13.18
N ARG A 397 -3.69 10.21 -12.99
CA ARG A 397 -4.38 9.99 -11.69
C ARG A 397 -4.59 8.51 -11.41
N VAL A 398 -4.64 7.65 -12.42
CA VAL A 398 -4.85 6.21 -12.25
C VAL A 398 -3.60 5.60 -11.64
N ARG A 399 -3.74 4.98 -10.47
CA ARG A 399 -2.65 4.29 -9.81
C ARG A 399 -2.38 2.98 -10.54
N ARG A 400 -1.12 2.56 -10.57
CA ARG A 400 -0.72 1.32 -11.25
C ARG A 400 0.38 0.57 -10.50
N ILE A 401 0.43 -0.73 -10.71
CA ILE A 401 1.61 -1.58 -10.46
C ILE A 401 1.57 -2.75 -11.44
N ALA A 402 2.73 -3.19 -11.91
CA ALA A 402 2.82 -4.30 -12.85
C ALA A 402 3.75 -5.41 -12.35
N ARG A 403 3.47 -6.62 -12.82
CA ARG A 403 4.27 -7.82 -12.67
C ARG A 403 4.53 -8.42 -14.05
N TRP A 404 5.67 -9.07 -14.21
CA TRP A 404 5.99 -9.88 -15.38
C TRP A 404 5.90 -11.36 -15.01
N LEU A 405 5.02 -12.10 -15.68
CA LEU A 405 4.83 -13.53 -15.51
C LEU A 405 5.56 -14.30 -16.61
N GLY A 406 6.17 -15.45 -16.29
CA GLY A 406 6.80 -16.33 -17.29
C GLY A 406 7.74 -15.58 -18.25
N ASP A 407 7.50 -15.74 -19.56
CA ASP A 407 8.19 -15.06 -20.65
C ASP A 407 7.75 -13.58 -20.80
N ASP A 408 7.78 -12.83 -19.70
CA ASP A 408 7.44 -11.39 -19.66
C ASP A 408 5.99 -11.02 -20.04
N GLN A 409 5.03 -11.91 -19.76
CA GLN A 409 3.60 -11.59 -19.88
C GLN A 409 3.18 -10.55 -18.82
N PRO A 410 2.48 -9.47 -19.20
CA PRO A 410 2.06 -8.43 -18.26
C PRO A 410 0.91 -8.90 -17.38
N LEU A 411 1.04 -8.61 -16.08
CA LEU A 411 -0.05 -8.58 -15.11
C LEU A 411 -0.07 -7.19 -14.49
N LEU A 412 -1.01 -6.36 -14.91
CA LEU A 412 -1.13 -4.96 -14.52
C LEU A 412 -2.33 -4.76 -13.61
N PHE A 413 -2.12 -4.20 -12.42
CA PHE A 413 -3.19 -3.70 -11.56
C PHE A 413 -3.33 -2.19 -11.75
N ILE A 414 -4.55 -1.72 -11.96
CA ILE A 414 -4.88 -0.30 -12.03
C ILE A 414 -6.03 0.04 -11.08
N ALA A 415 -5.98 1.23 -10.49
CA ALA A 415 -6.99 1.68 -9.54
C ALA A 415 -7.29 3.18 -9.67
N ASN A 416 -8.57 3.50 -9.62
CA ASN A 416 -9.09 4.86 -9.54
C ASN A 416 -9.04 5.35 -8.08
N PRO A 417 -8.29 6.42 -7.77
CA PRO A 417 -8.23 6.95 -6.40
C PRO A 417 -9.40 7.88 -6.03
N ALA A 418 -10.30 8.20 -6.96
CA ALA A 418 -11.31 9.25 -6.83
C ALA A 418 -12.73 8.70 -6.71
N ASN A 419 -13.63 9.49 -6.11
CA ASN A 419 -15.07 9.19 -6.00
C ASN A 419 -15.86 9.59 -7.26
N GLU A 420 -15.27 9.41 -8.43
CA GLU A 420 -15.90 9.72 -9.72
C GLU A 420 -15.50 8.66 -10.75
N GLU A 421 -16.29 8.50 -11.82
CA GLU A 421 -15.89 7.62 -12.92
C GLU A 421 -14.64 8.19 -13.62
N LEU A 422 -13.65 7.32 -13.87
CA LEU A 422 -12.48 7.64 -14.67
C LEU A 422 -12.48 6.83 -15.97
N ARG A 423 -12.16 7.52 -17.06
CA ARG A 423 -11.91 6.92 -18.38
C ARG A 423 -10.47 7.18 -18.77
N THR A 424 -9.78 6.12 -19.17
CA THR A 424 -8.36 6.21 -19.53
C THR A 424 -8.03 5.21 -20.62
N THR A 425 -6.83 5.36 -21.18
CA THR A 425 -6.24 4.37 -22.10
C THR A 425 -5.11 3.63 -21.38
N VAL A 426 -4.94 2.35 -21.72
CA VAL A 426 -3.80 1.54 -21.29
C VAL A 426 -3.06 1.04 -22.52
N THR A 427 -1.77 1.36 -22.62
CA THR A 427 -0.91 0.94 -23.73
C THR A 427 0.20 0.04 -23.22
N LEU A 428 0.39 -1.10 -23.90
CA LEU A 428 1.43 -2.10 -23.63
C LEU A 428 2.26 -2.31 -24.91
N PRO A 429 3.22 -1.42 -25.22
CA PRO A 429 3.85 -1.35 -26.55
C PRO A 429 4.55 -2.64 -27.00
N ASP A 430 5.15 -3.37 -26.05
CA ASP A 430 5.95 -4.57 -26.32
C ASP A 430 5.21 -5.87 -25.98
N SER A 431 3.87 -5.83 -25.89
CA SER A 431 3.07 -6.99 -25.51
C SER A 431 2.08 -7.36 -26.61
N ASP A 432 2.35 -8.49 -27.27
CA ASP A 432 1.42 -9.12 -28.21
C ASP A 432 0.42 -10.00 -27.45
N GLY A 433 -0.84 -9.98 -27.88
CA GLY A 433 -1.85 -10.93 -27.38
C GLY A 433 -3.21 -10.30 -27.15
N THR A 434 -4.17 -11.16 -26.80
CA THR A 434 -5.48 -10.75 -26.32
C THR A 434 -5.39 -10.47 -24.82
N PHE A 435 -5.84 -9.29 -24.42
CA PHE A 435 -5.89 -8.89 -23.03
C PHE A 435 -7.33 -8.86 -22.53
N VAL A 436 -7.49 -9.25 -21.27
CA VAL A 436 -8.76 -9.19 -20.56
C VAL A 436 -8.64 -8.27 -19.36
N ALA A 437 -9.71 -7.54 -19.09
CA ALA A 437 -9.91 -6.86 -17.82
C ALA A 437 -10.63 -7.79 -16.85
N TRP A 438 -10.00 -8.10 -15.73
CA TRP A 438 -10.57 -8.89 -14.64
C TRP A 438 -10.90 -7.99 -13.46
N ASN A 439 -12.16 -8.06 -13.00
CA ASN A 439 -12.63 -7.28 -11.87
C ASN A 439 -12.43 -8.06 -10.55
N PRO A 440 -11.51 -7.62 -9.66
CA PRO A 440 -11.30 -8.26 -8.37
C PRO A 440 -12.44 -8.03 -7.35
N VAL A 441 -13.53 -7.36 -7.68
CA VAL A 441 -14.72 -7.30 -6.83
C VAL A 441 -15.76 -8.32 -7.31
N THR A 442 -16.14 -8.28 -8.59
CA THR A 442 -17.22 -9.12 -9.15
C THR A 442 -16.74 -10.45 -9.72
N LEU A 443 -15.43 -10.63 -9.91
CA LEU A 443 -14.79 -11.75 -10.61
C LEU A 443 -15.07 -11.82 -12.11
N GLU A 444 -15.79 -10.85 -12.67
CA GLU A 444 -16.10 -10.80 -14.09
C GLU A 444 -14.84 -10.51 -14.93
N GLN A 445 -14.82 -11.08 -16.14
CA GLN A 445 -13.78 -10.87 -17.14
C GLN A 445 -14.42 -10.38 -18.44
N HIS A 446 -13.79 -9.43 -19.10
CA HIS A 446 -14.18 -9.00 -20.45
C HIS A 446 -12.94 -8.70 -21.28
N ALA A 447 -13.06 -8.91 -22.60
CA ALA A 447 -12.03 -8.49 -23.54
C ALA A 447 -11.85 -6.96 -23.48
N LEU A 448 -10.60 -6.50 -23.53
CA LEU A 448 -10.31 -5.08 -23.67
C LEU A 448 -10.64 -4.60 -25.09
N THR A 449 -11.27 -3.43 -25.19
CA THR A 449 -11.62 -2.81 -26.47
C THR A 449 -10.46 -1.94 -26.94
N PRO A 450 -9.97 -2.07 -28.18
CA PRO A 450 -8.99 -1.15 -28.75
C PRO A 450 -9.50 0.29 -28.72
N ALA A 451 -8.64 1.23 -28.33
CA ALA A 451 -9.01 2.65 -28.29
C ALA A 451 -9.33 3.18 -29.71
N GLU A 452 -10.25 4.15 -29.82
CA GLU A 452 -10.69 4.71 -31.13
C GLU A 452 -9.53 5.26 -31.99
N GLY A 453 -8.42 5.69 -31.36
CA GLY A 453 -7.21 6.18 -32.03
C GLY A 453 -6.21 5.09 -32.45
N GLY A 454 -6.45 3.82 -32.11
CA GLY A 454 -5.61 2.67 -32.46
C GLY A 454 -4.40 2.42 -31.56
N GLU A 455 -4.10 3.30 -30.59
CA GLU A 455 -3.04 3.09 -29.60
C GLU A 455 -3.63 2.68 -28.25
N GLY A 456 -3.39 1.42 -27.86
CA GLY A 456 -3.80 0.88 -26.56
C GLY A 456 -5.28 0.48 -26.48
N PHE A 457 -5.76 0.36 -25.24
CA PHE A 457 -7.09 -0.13 -24.90
C PHE A 457 -7.86 0.88 -24.04
N ASP A 458 -9.14 1.06 -24.33
CA ASP A 458 -10.02 1.89 -23.51
C ASP A 458 -10.41 1.16 -22.22
N VAL A 459 -10.30 1.88 -21.10
CA VAL A 459 -10.62 1.35 -19.77
C VAL A 459 -11.52 2.32 -19.02
N TRP A 460 -12.56 1.76 -18.40
CA TRP A 460 -13.49 2.45 -17.53
C TRP A 460 -13.32 1.96 -16.09
N LEU A 461 -13.05 2.89 -15.18
CA LEU A 461 -12.96 2.61 -13.75
C LEU A 461 -14.10 3.36 -13.03
N PRO A 462 -15.00 2.64 -12.33
CA PRO A 462 -16.02 3.28 -11.49
C PRO A 462 -15.36 4.06 -10.33
N PRO A 463 -16.11 4.87 -9.56
CA PRO A 463 -15.63 5.49 -8.34
C PRO A 463 -14.91 4.47 -7.45
N TYR A 464 -13.65 4.76 -7.09
CA TYR A 464 -12.75 3.85 -6.35
C TYR A 464 -12.58 2.45 -6.97
N GLY A 465 -12.88 2.27 -8.26
CA GLY A 465 -12.78 1.01 -8.98
C GLY A 465 -11.33 0.58 -9.22
N SER A 466 -11.13 -0.73 -9.30
CA SER A 466 -9.84 -1.32 -9.67
C SER A 466 -10.02 -2.52 -10.57
N LEU A 467 -9.03 -2.80 -11.42
CA LEU A 467 -9.03 -3.88 -12.39
C LEU A 467 -7.63 -4.49 -12.49
N PHE A 468 -7.57 -5.78 -12.85
CA PHE A 468 -6.37 -6.38 -13.41
C PHE A 468 -6.48 -6.46 -14.92
N ILE A 469 -5.40 -6.15 -15.63
CA ILE A 469 -5.23 -6.38 -17.05
C ILE A 469 -4.18 -7.48 -17.21
N LEU A 470 -4.56 -8.57 -17.87
CA LEU A 470 -3.73 -9.76 -18.04
C LEU A 470 -4.02 -10.46 -19.37
N THR A 471 -3.07 -11.25 -19.85
CA THR A 471 -3.25 -12.05 -21.07
C THR A 471 -4.31 -13.12 -20.87
N GLY A 472 -5.27 -13.19 -21.79
CA GLY A 472 -6.35 -14.18 -21.73
C GLY A 472 -7.36 -14.01 -22.86
N GLU A 473 -8.36 -14.89 -22.86
CA GLU A 473 -9.50 -14.81 -23.76
C GLU A 473 -10.77 -14.69 -22.93
N ALA A 474 -11.57 -13.67 -23.23
CA ALA A 474 -12.90 -13.47 -22.65
C ALA A 474 -13.85 -13.00 -23.75
N GLY A 475 -15.15 -13.17 -23.50
CA GLY A 475 -16.17 -12.59 -24.38
C GLY A 475 -16.06 -11.07 -24.44
N PRO A 476 -16.55 -10.44 -25.52
CA PRO A 476 -16.67 -8.99 -25.56
C PRO A 476 -17.54 -8.52 -24.40
N ARG A 477 -17.27 -7.32 -23.90
CA ARG A 477 -18.20 -6.64 -23.00
C ARG A 477 -19.55 -6.51 -23.72
N PRO A 478 -20.71 -6.76 -23.07
CA PRO A 478 -22.02 -6.54 -23.70
C PRO A 478 -22.08 -5.15 -24.33
N GLU A 479 -22.40 -5.08 -25.63
CA GLU A 479 -22.35 -3.82 -26.40
C GLU A 479 -23.36 -2.79 -25.87
N LYS A 480 -24.50 -3.26 -25.32
CA LYS A 480 -25.54 -2.42 -24.74
C LYS A 480 -26.10 -3.07 -23.49
N GLU A 481 -25.90 -2.39 -22.37
CA GLU A 481 -26.75 -2.53 -21.20
C GLU A 481 -27.67 -1.32 -21.10
N TRP A 482 -28.89 -1.53 -20.66
CA TRP A 482 -29.78 -0.44 -20.29
C TRP A 482 -30.36 -0.66 -18.90
N LEU A 483 -30.60 0.45 -18.23
CA LEU A 483 -31.16 0.48 -16.89
C LEU A 483 -32.66 0.77 -16.99
N ALA A 484 -33.47 -0.06 -16.34
CA ALA A 484 -34.88 0.24 -16.11
C ALA A 484 -35.10 0.52 -14.63
N GLU A 485 -35.56 1.72 -14.30
CA GLU A 485 -35.93 2.08 -12.94
C GLU A 485 -37.11 1.23 -12.45
N VAL A 486 -37.02 0.75 -11.22
CA VAL A 486 -38.08 0.00 -10.55
C VAL A 486 -38.97 0.98 -9.78
N SER A 487 -40.24 1.05 -10.19
CA SER A 487 -41.32 1.59 -9.36
C SER A 487 -41.85 0.49 -8.44
N GLY A 488 -41.93 0.77 -7.14
CA GLY A 488 -42.46 -0.17 -6.15
C GLY A 488 -42.71 0.52 -4.81
N GLU A 489 -43.50 -0.11 -3.96
CA GLU A 489 -43.70 0.37 -2.58
C GLU A 489 -42.52 -0.09 -1.73
N TRP A 490 -41.75 0.88 -1.22
CA TRP A 490 -40.59 0.61 -0.39
C TRP A 490 -40.97 0.64 1.09
N THR A 491 -40.57 -0.39 1.82
CA THR A 491 -40.65 -0.40 3.29
C THR A 491 -39.24 -0.39 3.87
N LEU A 492 -38.94 0.60 4.72
CA LEU A 492 -37.74 0.65 5.54
C LEU A 492 -38.09 0.22 6.97
N THR A 493 -37.41 -0.80 7.47
CA THR A 493 -37.51 -1.25 8.86
C THR A 493 -36.19 -1.01 9.59
N ILE A 494 -36.24 -0.14 10.59
CA ILE A 494 -35.11 0.14 11.49
C ILE A 494 -35.40 -0.55 12.83
N PRO A 495 -34.47 -1.35 13.37
CA PRO A 495 -34.65 -2.01 14.66
C PRO A 495 -35.08 -1.04 15.77
N GLY A 496 -36.21 -1.34 16.42
CA GLY A 496 -36.76 -0.51 17.51
C GLY A 496 -37.61 0.68 17.05
N SER A 497 -37.93 0.80 15.75
CA SER A 497 -38.83 1.82 15.20
C SER A 497 -39.95 1.18 14.37
N ASP A 498 -41.04 1.92 14.17
CA ASP A 498 -42.12 1.49 13.28
C ASP A 498 -41.64 1.50 11.81
N PRO A 499 -42.13 0.58 10.95
CA PRO A 499 -41.77 0.58 9.53
C PRO A 499 -42.17 1.88 8.82
N VAL A 500 -41.25 2.40 8.01
CA VAL A 500 -41.44 3.64 7.22
C VAL A 500 -41.73 3.27 5.77
N GLN A 501 -42.85 3.77 5.24
CA GLN A 501 -43.17 3.64 3.82
C GLN A 501 -42.48 4.75 3.01
N LEU A 502 -41.83 4.38 1.92
CA LEU A 502 -41.04 5.27 1.08
C LEU A 502 -41.47 5.14 -0.39
N ALA A 503 -41.37 6.24 -1.14
CA ALA A 503 -41.59 6.22 -2.59
C ALA A 503 -40.38 5.61 -3.34
N HIS A 504 -39.17 5.80 -2.80
CA HIS A 504 -37.92 5.22 -3.27
C HIS A 504 -36.98 5.04 -2.07
N ALA A 505 -35.96 4.20 -2.21
CA ALA A 505 -34.92 4.08 -1.20
C ALA A 505 -34.23 5.43 -0.94
N ALA A 506 -34.15 5.82 0.33
CA ALA A 506 -33.49 7.02 0.80
C ALA A 506 -32.66 6.70 2.05
N PHE A 507 -31.65 7.52 2.35
CA PHE A 507 -30.83 7.32 3.54
C PHE A 507 -31.64 7.54 4.80
N TRP A 508 -31.52 6.65 5.80
CA TRP A 508 -32.25 6.83 7.05
C TRP A 508 -31.74 8.02 7.89
N THR A 509 -30.58 8.55 7.52
CA THR A 509 -30.03 9.82 8.01
C THR A 509 -30.67 11.05 7.36
N ASP A 510 -31.53 10.89 6.35
CA ASP A 510 -32.24 12.02 5.78
C ASP A 510 -33.21 12.63 6.80
N PRO A 511 -33.34 13.97 6.86
CA PRO A 511 -34.18 14.63 7.86
C PRO A 511 -35.65 14.18 7.86
N GLY A 512 -36.15 13.66 6.74
CA GLY A 512 -37.51 13.15 6.60
C GLY A 512 -37.77 11.79 7.27
N ILE A 513 -36.72 11.00 7.55
CA ILE A 513 -36.84 9.67 8.17
C ILE A 513 -36.55 9.73 9.68
N GLY A 514 -35.59 10.55 10.09
CA GLY A 514 -35.36 10.87 11.51
C GLY A 514 -34.53 9.83 12.30
N ALA A 515 -33.79 8.94 11.63
CA ALA A 515 -32.97 7.91 12.28
C ALA A 515 -31.46 8.18 12.17
N VAL A 516 -31.07 9.46 12.27
CA VAL A 516 -29.67 9.94 12.11
C VAL A 516 -28.67 9.29 13.06
N ASP A 517 -29.12 8.90 14.26
CA ASP A 517 -28.30 8.35 15.34
C ASP A 517 -28.20 6.81 15.30
N PHE A 518 -28.85 6.15 14.33
CA PHE A 518 -28.82 4.71 14.21
C PHE A 518 -27.47 4.22 13.67
N SER A 519 -26.90 3.22 14.35
CA SER A 519 -25.83 2.37 13.81
C SER A 519 -26.19 0.92 13.97
N GLY A 520 -26.03 0.14 12.90
CA GLY A 520 -26.41 -1.26 12.86
C GLY A 520 -27.01 -1.60 11.50
N THR A 521 -27.86 -2.62 11.45
CA THR A 521 -28.48 -3.07 10.21
C THR A 521 -29.95 -2.66 10.14
N ALA A 522 -30.32 -1.89 9.12
CA ALA A 522 -31.72 -1.65 8.75
C ALA A 522 -32.05 -2.38 7.45
N THR A 523 -33.33 -2.68 7.25
CA THR A 523 -33.79 -3.49 6.11
C THR A 523 -34.72 -2.69 5.22
N TYR A 524 -34.39 -2.60 3.94
CA TYR A 524 -35.25 -2.11 2.88
C TYR A 524 -35.91 -3.32 2.20
N GLU A 525 -37.21 -3.25 1.95
CA GLU A 525 -37.95 -4.22 1.15
C GLU A 525 -38.72 -3.51 0.05
N VAL A 526 -38.69 -4.07 -1.16
CA VAL A 526 -39.47 -3.60 -2.29
C VAL A 526 -40.08 -4.80 -3.01
N ASP A 527 -41.39 -4.70 -3.25
CA ASP A 527 -42.14 -5.62 -4.10
C ASP A 527 -42.43 -4.91 -5.43
N PHE A 528 -42.14 -5.57 -6.55
CA PHE A 528 -42.41 -5.03 -7.88
C PHE A 528 -42.76 -6.12 -8.88
N GLN A 529 -43.47 -5.71 -9.93
CA GLN A 529 -43.91 -6.59 -11.00
C GLN A 529 -42.95 -6.51 -12.18
N LEU A 530 -42.42 -7.65 -12.60
CA LEU A 530 -41.63 -7.78 -13.82
C LEU A 530 -42.53 -8.24 -14.97
N HIS A 531 -42.54 -7.46 -16.04
CA HIS A 531 -43.35 -7.71 -17.24
C HIS A 531 -42.47 -8.12 -18.42
N GLY A 532 -42.97 -9.05 -19.23
CA GLY A 532 -42.31 -9.51 -20.46
C GLY A 532 -41.49 -10.79 -20.27
N PRO A 533 -41.02 -11.38 -21.39
CA PRO A 533 -40.22 -12.60 -21.37
C PRO A 533 -38.74 -12.35 -21.06
N GLU A 534 -38.28 -11.11 -21.23
CA GLU A 534 -36.90 -10.72 -21.00
C GLU A 534 -36.65 -10.51 -19.51
N LEU A 535 -35.63 -11.19 -18.99
CA LEU A 535 -35.25 -11.10 -17.58
C LEU A 535 -33.96 -10.29 -17.44
N PRO A 536 -33.94 -9.29 -16.54
CA PRO A 536 -32.70 -8.61 -16.18
C PRO A 536 -31.71 -9.59 -15.55
N HIS A 537 -30.43 -9.36 -15.79
CA HIS A 537 -29.33 -10.20 -15.28
C HIS A 537 -28.66 -9.62 -14.04
N ALA A 538 -28.98 -8.38 -13.67
CA ALA A 538 -28.47 -7.76 -12.45
C ALA A 538 -29.44 -6.71 -11.90
N ILE A 539 -29.21 -6.31 -10.65
CA ILE A 539 -29.78 -5.09 -10.07
C ILE A 539 -28.68 -4.12 -9.69
N GLN A 540 -28.99 -2.83 -9.71
CA GLN A 540 -28.06 -1.75 -9.39
C GLN A 540 -28.71 -0.65 -8.55
N PHE A 541 -27.97 -0.14 -7.57
CA PHE A 541 -28.36 1.01 -6.74
C PHE A 541 -27.47 2.22 -7.06
N ALA A 542 -27.98 3.42 -6.76
CA ALA A 542 -27.20 4.65 -6.92
C ALA A 542 -26.09 4.70 -5.87
N GLU A 543 -26.43 4.50 -4.59
CA GLU A 543 -25.45 4.49 -3.51
C GLU A 543 -25.85 3.57 -2.35
N VAL A 544 -24.85 2.92 -1.75
CA VAL A 544 -24.95 2.21 -0.48
C VAL A 544 -24.02 2.88 0.53
N SER A 545 -24.53 3.15 1.72
CA SER A 545 -23.76 3.65 2.87
C SER A 545 -24.04 2.76 4.09
N ASP A 546 -23.25 1.72 4.36
CA ASP A 546 -21.95 1.42 3.73
C ASP A 546 -21.79 0.01 3.18
N VAL A 547 -22.47 -0.99 3.76
CA VAL A 547 -22.46 -2.37 3.26
C VAL A 547 -23.89 -2.88 3.15
N ALA A 548 -24.25 -3.53 2.04
CA ALA A 548 -25.60 -4.04 1.80
C ALA A 548 -25.59 -5.52 1.40
N GLN A 549 -26.29 -6.36 2.17
CA GLN A 549 -26.59 -7.74 1.79
C GLN A 549 -27.90 -7.77 1.01
N VAL A 550 -27.87 -8.40 -0.18
CA VAL A 550 -29.00 -8.45 -1.11
C VAL A 550 -29.61 -9.85 -1.13
N ASN A 551 -30.91 -9.93 -0.90
CA ASN A 551 -31.71 -11.14 -1.07
C ASN A 551 -32.83 -10.88 -2.09
N ILE A 552 -32.94 -11.74 -3.09
CA ILE A 552 -33.92 -11.64 -4.18
C ILE A 552 -34.76 -12.91 -4.17
N ASN A 553 -36.08 -12.77 -3.98
CA ASN A 553 -37.02 -13.89 -3.96
C ASN A 553 -36.64 -15.02 -2.97
N GLY A 554 -35.96 -14.70 -1.87
CA GLY A 554 -35.49 -15.66 -0.87
C GLY A 554 -34.05 -16.14 -1.09
N GLU A 555 -33.44 -15.84 -2.23
CA GLU A 555 -32.06 -16.23 -2.57
C GLU A 555 -31.06 -15.11 -2.21
N GLU A 556 -30.00 -15.45 -1.48
CA GLU A 556 -28.89 -14.53 -1.21
C GLU A 556 -28.09 -14.30 -2.50
N SER A 557 -28.14 -13.07 -3.02
CA SER A 557 -27.53 -12.73 -4.32
C SER A 557 -26.14 -12.12 -4.20
N GLY A 558 -25.79 -11.55 -3.04
CA GLY A 558 -24.44 -11.00 -2.80
C GLY A 558 -24.39 -9.89 -1.76
N ILE A 559 -23.19 -9.36 -1.55
CA ILE A 559 -22.90 -8.25 -0.63
C ILE A 559 -22.24 -7.11 -1.41
N LEU A 560 -22.86 -5.93 -1.36
CA LEU A 560 -22.39 -4.70 -1.98
C LEU A 560 -21.64 -3.87 -0.93
N TRP A 561 -20.40 -3.50 -1.23
CA TRP A 561 -19.55 -2.75 -0.29
C TRP A 561 -18.68 -1.68 -1.00
N THR A 562 -18.75 -1.62 -2.33
CA THR A 562 -18.04 -0.63 -3.15
C THR A 562 -18.77 -0.43 -4.48
N ALA A 563 -18.45 0.67 -5.18
CA ALA A 563 -19.07 0.99 -6.46
C ALA A 563 -18.49 0.14 -7.61
N PRO A 564 -19.29 -0.14 -8.66
CA PRO A 564 -20.73 0.09 -8.75
C PRO A 564 -21.49 -0.83 -7.79
N TYR A 565 -22.54 -0.30 -7.15
CA TYR A 565 -23.39 -1.06 -6.23
C TYR A 565 -24.35 -1.96 -7.01
N ARG A 566 -23.78 -2.98 -7.65
CA ARG A 566 -24.45 -3.89 -8.58
C ARG A 566 -24.22 -5.35 -8.19
N VAL A 567 -25.27 -6.16 -8.31
CA VAL A 567 -25.20 -7.61 -8.11
C VAL A 567 -25.86 -8.36 -9.27
N SER A 568 -25.11 -9.26 -9.89
CA SER A 568 -25.60 -10.16 -10.93
C SER A 568 -26.44 -11.28 -10.30
N THR A 569 -27.56 -11.64 -10.91
CA THR A 569 -28.53 -12.58 -10.32
C THR A 569 -29.32 -13.33 -11.39
N ASN A 570 -29.70 -14.56 -11.08
CA ASN A 570 -30.67 -15.36 -11.85
C ASN A 570 -31.98 -15.56 -11.08
N ALA A 571 -32.12 -14.94 -9.90
CA ALA A 571 -33.25 -15.14 -9.00
C ALA A 571 -34.52 -14.37 -9.42
N LEU A 572 -34.39 -13.41 -10.35
CA LEU A 572 -35.50 -12.62 -10.87
C LEU A 572 -36.39 -13.47 -11.79
N LYS A 573 -37.70 -13.33 -11.66
CA LYS A 573 -38.70 -14.15 -12.37
C LYS A 573 -39.81 -13.30 -12.99
N PRO A 574 -40.50 -13.78 -14.04
CA PRO A 574 -41.69 -13.09 -14.54
C PRO A 574 -42.75 -12.99 -13.43
N GLY A 575 -43.42 -11.85 -13.36
CA GLY A 575 -44.42 -11.59 -12.33
C GLY A 575 -43.87 -10.90 -11.09
N MET A 576 -44.40 -11.24 -9.92
CA MET A 576 -44.06 -10.58 -8.67
C MET A 576 -42.66 -10.99 -8.19
N ASN A 577 -41.84 -9.98 -7.88
CA ASN A 577 -40.51 -10.14 -7.29
C ASN A 577 -40.43 -9.36 -5.99
N ARG A 578 -39.74 -9.92 -5.01
CA ARG A 578 -39.41 -9.27 -3.75
C ARG A 578 -37.91 -9.16 -3.61
N ILE A 579 -37.42 -7.96 -3.32
CA ILE A 579 -36.02 -7.74 -2.96
C ILE A 579 -35.97 -7.22 -1.53
N ARG A 580 -35.13 -7.87 -0.72
CA ARG A 580 -34.78 -7.45 0.63
C ARG A 580 -33.30 -7.04 0.64
N ILE A 581 -33.03 -5.83 1.11
CA ILE A 581 -31.68 -5.26 1.22
C ILE A 581 -31.42 -4.92 2.68
N SER A 582 -30.50 -5.63 3.30
CA SER A 582 -30.05 -5.34 4.67
C SER A 582 -28.80 -4.47 4.59
N VAL A 583 -28.93 -3.19 4.95
CA VAL A 583 -27.85 -2.20 4.90
C VAL A 583 -27.30 -1.94 6.30
N THR A 584 -25.99 -1.88 6.41
CA THR A 584 -25.26 -1.74 7.67
C THR A 584 -24.26 -0.59 7.59
N ASN A 585 -24.30 0.34 8.56
CA ASN A 585 -23.32 1.41 8.73
C ASN A 585 -22.45 1.18 9.99
N PRO A 586 -21.24 1.76 10.08
CA PRO A 586 -20.36 1.67 11.26
C PRO A 586 -20.99 2.23 12.55
N TRP A 587 -20.41 1.90 13.71
CA TRP A 587 -20.87 2.38 15.03
C TRP A 587 -20.83 3.90 15.23
N ARG A 588 -20.13 4.64 14.37
CA ARG A 588 -19.90 6.08 14.49
C ARG A 588 -21.15 6.88 14.89
N ASN A 589 -22.24 6.78 14.12
CA ASN A 589 -23.42 7.63 14.34
C ASN A 589 -24.02 7.40 15.73
N ARG A 590 -24.17 6.14 16.14
CA ARG A 590 -24.64 5.78 17.48
C ARG A 590 -23.71 6.26 18.59
N LEU A 591 -22.40 6.17 18.40
CA LEU A 591 -21.43 6.63 19.40
C LEU A 591 -21.41 8.15 19.55
N ILE A 592 -21.59 8.90 18.45
CA ILE A 592 -21.76 10.36 18.51
C ILE A 592 -23.05 10.72 19.26
N ALA A 593 -24.14 9.99 19.02
CA ALA A 593 -25.39 10.19 19.74
C ALA A 593 -25.23 9.97 21.25
N GLU A 594 -24.52 8.91 21.65
CA GLU A 594 -24.18 8.66 23.07
C GLU A 594 -23.30 9.75 23.67
N ALA A 595 -22.37 10.32 22.89
CA ALA A 595 -21.54 11.45 23.33
C ALA A 595 -22.37 12.74 23.55
N ARG A 596 -23.44 12.94 22.77
CA ARG A 596 -24.37 14.07 22.92
C ARG A 596 -25.30 13.90 24.12
N SER A 597 -25.88 12.70 24.25
CA SER A 597 -26.80 12.36 25.34
C SER A 597 -26.69 10.89 25.66
N SER A 598 -25.89 10.57 26.69
CA SER A 598 -25.68 9.19 27.07
C SER A 598 -26.96 8.52 27.57
N THR A 599 -27.25 7.34 27.04
CA THR A 599 -28.36 6.49 27.48
C THR A 599 -27.94 5.53 28.60
N GLY A 600 -26.64 5.45 28.91
CA GLY A 600 -26.05 4.46 29.84
C GLY A 600 -25.94 3.05 29.26
N THR A 601 -26.27 2.84 27.98
CA THR A 601 -26.20 1.52 27.32
C THR A 601 -24.82 1.17 26.78
N LEU A 602 -24.00 2.19 26.44
CA LEU A 602 -22.61 2.05 26.03
C LEU A 602 -21.67 2.62 27.10
N PHE A 603 -20.51 1.98 27.31
CA PHE A 603 -19.62 2.27 28.44
C PHE A 603 -18.42 3.16 28.04
N PRO A 604 -17.98 4.08 28.91
CA PRO A 604 -16.69 4.76 28.76
C PRO A 604 -15.50 3.76 28.78
N PRO A 605 -14.39 4.05 28.08
CA PRO A 605 -14.10 5.30 27.37
C PRO A 605 -14.68 5.39 25.95
N MET A 606 -15.39 4.37 25.45
CA MET A 606 -15.79 4.29 24.03
C MET A 606 -16.78 5.39 23.62
N THR A 607 -17.69 5.77 24.52
CA THR A 607 -18.63 6.89 24.31
C THR A 607 -17.97 8.27 24.33
N ALA A 608 -16.69 8.37 24.73
CA ALA A 608 -15.94 9.63 24.77
C ALA A 608 -14.90 9.75 23.63
N VAL A 609 -14.85 8.77 22.73
CA VAL A 609 -13.89 8.76 21.60
C VAL A 609 -14.27 9.80 20.54
N PHE A 610 -15.57 9.96 20.29
CA PHE A 610 -16.08 11.03 19.43
C PHE A 610 -16.51 12.24 20.27
N ASN A 611 -16.27 13.43 19.74
CA ASN A 611 -16.82 14.65 20.32
C ASN A 611 -18.32 14.78 19.96
N ASN A 612 -19.06 15.55 20.77
CA ASN A 612 -20.51 15.77 20.58
C ASN A 612 -20.86 16.61 19.33
N GLU A 613 -19.89 17.34 18.79
CA GLU A 613 -19.99 18.17 17.59
C GLU A 613 -19.63 17.41 16.29
N ALA A 614 -19.27 16.12 16.40
CA ALA A 614 -18.78 15.35 15.28
C ALA A 614 -19.89 15.17 14.23
N GLY A 615 -19.51 15.26 12.95
CA GLY A 615 -20.41 15.04 11.84
C GLY A 615 -20.91 13.59 11.77
N ILE A 616 -22.21 13.44 11.56
CA ILE A 616 -22.89 12.17 11.24
C ILE A 616 -22.55 11.79 9.80
N LEU A 617 -22.29 10.51 9.55
CA LEU A 617 -22.10 10.00 8.20
C LEU A 617 -23.45 9.60 7.58
N PRO A 618 -23.64 9.79 6.27
CA PRO A 618 -24.79 9.25 5.55
C PRO A 618 -24.90 7.74 5.78
N ALA A 619 -26.12 7.22 5.92
CA ALA A 619 -26.33 5.80 6.15
C ALA A 619 -27.66 5.30 5.56
N GLY A 620 -27.61 4.15 4.91
CA GLY A 620 -28.73 3.51 4.25
C GLY A 620 -28.51 3.28 2.76
N LEU A 621 -29.62 3.21 2.02
CA LEU A 621 -29.67 2.93 0.60
C LEU A 621 -30.22 4.13 -0.16
N LEU A 622 -29.53 4.58 -1.20
CA LEU A 622 -30.02 5.63 -2.10
C LEU A 622 -30.52 5.02 -3.41
N GLY A 623 -31.78 5.30 -3.72
CA GLY A 623 -32.44 4.93 -4.97
C GLY A 623 -32.10 5.86 -6.15
N PRO A 624 -32.67 5.58 -7.33
CA PRO A 624 -33.58 4.46 -7.58
C PRO A 624 -32.88 3.09 -7.69
N LEU A 625 -33.64 2.02 -7.46
CA LEU A 625 -33.27 0.68 -7.85
C LEU A 625 -33.41 0.56 -9.36
N HIS A 626 -32.38 0.09 -10.04
CA HIS A 626 -32.39 -0.21 -11.45
C HIS A 626 -32.28 -1.71 -11.70
N LEU A 627 -33.09 -2.21 -12.63
CA LEU A 627 -32.89 -3.50 -13.28
C LEU A 627 -31.91 -3.30 -14.44
N VAL A 628 -30.89 -4.15 -14.51
CA VAL A 628 -29.93 -4.13 -15.60
C VAL A 628 -30.32 -5.21 -16.60
N TYR A 629 -30.57 -4.78 -17.83
CA TYR A 629 -30.77 -5.65 -18.99
C TYR A 629 -29.57 -5.53 -19.91
N GLY A 630 -29.35 -6.54 -20.73
CA GLY A 630 -28.32 -6.51 -21.74
C GLY A 630 -28.55 -7.62 -22.76
N ASP A 631 -28.01 -7.41 -23.95
CA ASP A 631 -27.97 -8.47 -24.95
C ASP A 631 -27.20 -9.66 -24.36
N ARG A 632 -27.89 -10.79 -24.18
CA ARG A 632 -27.21 -12.02 -23.75
C ARG A 632 -26.16 -12.36 -24.81
N PRO A 633 -24.89 -12.60 -24.42
CA PRO A 633 -23.87 -13.03 -25.36
C PRO A 633 -24.24 -14.34 -26.06
#